data_AF-A0A2E7DB53-F1
#
_entry.id   AF-A0A2E7DB53-F1
#
_cell.length_a   1.000
_cell.length_b   1.000
_cell.length_c   1.000
_cell.angle_alpha   90.00
_cell.angle_beta   90.00
_cell.angle_gamma   90.00
#
_symmetry.space_group_name_H-M   'P 1'
#
loop_
_entity.id
_entity.type
_entity.pdbx_description
1 polymer ?
#
loop_
_entity_poly.entity_id
_entity_poly.type
_entity_poly.pdbx_seq_one_letter_code
_entity_poly.pdbx_strand_id
1 'polypeptide(L)'
;MDQILQAISEHLEDHWIKILTGFLIGVFGWFVGRYRERRNWKRREFLDRVNISLNLLQNDQLLIRTIIEKNALDVFLNSTAVDEVRDAAGKTTEADPILPLAKDDYWFYLNPVLNEISEHFSKGQLQRAMGMPFTRETFLICLTNECAGTVRTRKVRAMLVKKDVLLNLPEEPPKFEHENHKTRWETLQKLADSYKKKPYQFIDVEICL
;
A
#
# COMPACT_ATOMS: atom_id res chain seq x y z
N MET A 1 40.04 -29.72 24.88
CA MET A 1 39.17 -30.25 23.81
C MET A 1 38.19 -31.25 24.40
N ASP A 2 38.65 -32.26 25.12
CA ASP A 2 37.78 -33.30 25.71
C ASP A 2 36.79 -32.78 26.78
N GLN A 3 37.21 -31.84 27.64
CA GLN A 3 36.30 -31.25 28.64
C GLN A 3 35.17 -30.41 28.01
N ILE A 4 35.43 -29.75 26.88
CA ILE A 4 34.42 -28.97 26.15
C ILE A 4 33.45 -29.93 25.46
N LEU A 5 33.96 -31.01 24.87
CA LEU A 5 33.14 -32.04 24.24
C LEU A 5 32.25 -32.79 25.25
N GLN A 6 32.76 -33.08 26.45
CA GLN A 6 31.97 -33.67 27.53
C GLN A 6 30.90 -32.72 28.05
N ALA A 7 31.25 -31.45 28.31
CA ALA A 7 30.28 -30.45 28.75
C ALA A 7 29.19 -30.20 27.70
N ILE A 8 29.53 -30.22 26.41
CA ILE A 8 28.55 -30.14 25.32
C ILE A 8 27.66 -31.38 25.29
N SER A 9 28.22 -32.58 25.50
CA SER A 9 27.47 -33.84 25.54
C SER A 9 26.45 -33.89 26.69
N GLU A 10 26.88 -33.56 27.92
CA GLU A 10 25.99 -33.51 29.09
C GLU A 10 24.89 -32.46 28.90
N HIS A 11 25.25 -31.28 28.37
CA HIS A 11 24.27 -30.22 28.15
C HIS A 11 23.27 -30.57 27.04
N LEU A 12 23.71 -31.32 26.01
CA LEU A 12 22.81 -31.88 24.99
C LEU A 12 21.89 -32.93 25.59
N GLU A 13 22.37 -33.85 26.42
CA GLU A 13 21.51 -34.88 27.03
C GLU A 13 20.43 -34.28 27.94
N ASP A 14 20.73 -33.20 28.67
CA ASP A 14 19.74 -32.57 29.54
C ASP A 14 18.74 -31.69 28.77
N HIS A 15 19.12 -31.16 27.60
CA HIS A 15 18.35 -30.13 26.90
C HIS A 15 17.95 -30.50 25.45
N TRP A 16 18.22 -31.72 24.97
CA TRP A 16 17.96 -32.12 23.58
C TRP A 16 16.49 -31.97 23.20
N ILE A 17 15.55 -32.19 24.13
CA ILE A 17 14.12 -32.00 23.88
C ILE A 17 13.83 -30.53 23.58
N LYS A 18 14.42 -29.60 24.33
CA LYS A 18 14.25 -28.15 24.10
C LYS A 18 14.88 -27.73 22.78
N ILE A 19 16.07 -28.26 22.47
CA ILE A 19 16.79 -27.98 21.22
C ILE A 19 15.99 -28.51 20.02
N LEU A 20 15.52 -29.75 20.09
CA LEU A 20 14.70 -30.39 19.04
C LEU A 20 13.38 -29.65 18.85
N THR A 21 12.72 -29.25 19.94
CA THR A 21 11.46 -28.50 19.88
C THR A 21 11.67 -27.13 19.23
N GLY A 22 12.71 -26.39 19.63
CA GLY A 22 13.07 -25.13 18.99
C GLY A 22 13.42 -25.28 17.51
N PHE A 23 14.15 -26.33 17.15
CA PHE A 23 14.48 -26.66 15.77
C PHE A 23 13.23 -26.98 14.94
N LEU A 24 12.32 -27.82 15.46
CA LEU A 24 11.09 -28.18 14.78
C LEU A 24 10.17 -26.97 14.57
N ILE A 25 10.03 -26.10 15.58
CA ILE A 25 9.26 -24.85 15.45
C ILE A 25 9.89 -23.94 14.38
N GLY A 26 11.21 -23.80 14.39
CA GLY A 26 11.94 -22.99 13.41
C GLY A 26 11.78 -23.51 11.98
N VAL A 27 11.93 -24.81 11.77
CA VAL A 27 11.75 -25.47 10.47
C VAL A 27 10.30 -25.34 9.99
N PHE A 28 9.32 -25.54 10.88
CA PHE A 28 7.91 -25.39 10.56
C PHE A 28 7.57 -23.96 10.16
N GLY A 29 8.03 -22.96 10.94
CA GLY A 29 7.85 -21.54 10.61
C GLY A 29 8.47 -21.15 9.27
N TRP A 30 9.70 -21.62 8.99
CA TRP A 30 10.37 -21.41 7.71
C TRP A 30 9.60 -22.03 6.54
N PHE A 31 9.09 -23.25 6.71
CA PHE A 31 8.32 -23.94 5.67
C PHE A 31 7.02 -23.22 5.35
N VAL A 32 6.27 -22.79 6.38
CA VAL A 32 5.02 -22.01 6.22
C VAL A 32 5.31 -20.67 5.52
N GLY A 33 6.35 -19.94 5.94
CA GLY A 33 6.75 -18.69 5.30
C GLY A 33 7.07 -18.89 3.81
N ARG A 34 7.93 -19.87 3.49
CA ARG A 34 8.35 -20.14 2.10
C ARG A 34 7.19 -20.64 1.23
N TYR A 35 6.23 -21.36 1.80
CA TYR A 35 5.03 -21.78 1.09
C TYR A 35 4.13 -20.58 0.72
N ARG A 36 3.92 -19.64 1.66
CA ARG A 36 3.14 -18.41 1.42
C ARG A 36 3.79 -17.55 0.33
N GLU A 37 5.10 -17.31 0.40
CA GLU A 37 5.84 -16.55 -0.61
C GLU A 37 5.72 -17.15 -2.02
N ARG A 38 5.87 -18.48 -2.13
CA ARG A 38 5.70 -19.17 -3.41
C ARG A 38 4.27 -19.06 -3.96
N ARG A 39 3.26 -19.05 -3.08
CA ARG A 39 1.85 -18.90 -3.49
C ARG A 39 1.56 -17.48 -3.95
N ASN A 40 2.06 -16.46 -3.23
CA ASN A 40 1.93 -15.04 -3.61
C ASN A 40 2.60 -14.77 -4.96
N TRP A 41 3.81 -15.30 -5.18
CA TRP A 41 4.52 -15.21 -6.46
C TRP A 41 3.74 -15.85 -7.61
N LYS A 42 3.18 -17.06 -7.39
CA LYS A 42 2.35 -17.73 -8.41
C LYS A 42 1.06 -16.98 -8.72
N ARG A 43 0.49 -16.26 -7.74
CA ARG A 43 -0.75 -15.48 -7.91
C ARG A 43 -0.50 -14.06 -8.41
N ARG A 44 0.76 -13.60 -8.50
CA ARG A 44 1.14 -12.22 -8.86
C ARG A 44 0.44 -11.18 -7.97
N GLU A 45 0.25 -11.52 -6.71
CA GLU A 45 -0.33 -10.65 -5.69
C GLU A 45 0.81 -10.04 -4.87
N PHE A 46 1.13 -8.76 -5.10
CA PHE A 46 2.12 -8.01 -4.30
C PHE A 46 1.39 -7.11 -3.30
N LEU A 47 0.66 -7.75 -2.40
CA LEU A 47 -0.11 -7.06 -1.35
C LEU A 47 0.76 -6.70 -0.13
N ASP A 48 2.01 -7.16 -0.12
CA ASP A 48 3.08 -6.82 0.82
C ASP A 48 3.71 -5.45 0.53
N ARG A 49 3.31 -4.79 -0.56
CA ARG A 49 3.82 -3.48 -0.98
C ARG A 49 2.69 -2.48 -1.13
N VAL A 50 3.01 -1.23 -0.78
CA VAL A 50 2.14 -0.08 -1.02
C VAL A 50 2.74 0.73 -2.16
N ASN A 51 1.94 0.91 -3.22
CA ASN A 51 2.29 1.75 -4.37
C ASN A 51 1.52 3.08 -4.26
N ILE A 52 2.23 4.19 -4.10
CA ILE A 52 1.66 5.53 -4.11
C ILE A 52 1.65 6.02 -5.56
N SER A 53 0.46 6.01 -6.16
CA SER A 53 0.27 6.36 -7.57
C SER A 53 -0.37 7.73 -7.73
N LEU A 54 0.29 8.62 -8.46
CA LEU A 54 -0.25 9.89 -8.93
C LEU A 54 -1.08 9.67 -10.19
N ASN A 55 -2.30 10.19 -10.17
CA ASN A 55 -3.25 10.12 -11.27
C ASN A 55 -3.49 11.54 -11.77
N LEU A 56 -3.06 11.81 -13.00
CA LEU A 56 -3.15 13.13 -13.63
C LEU A 56 -4.09 13.06 -14.82
N LEU A 57 -4.95 14.06 -14.94
CA LEU A 57 -5.73 14.31 -16.15
C LEU A 57 -5.13 15.55 -16.82
N GLN A 58 -4.40 15.36 -17.91
CA GLN A 58 -3.71 16.44 -18.61
C GLN A 58 -3.93 16.30 -20.12
N ASN A 59 -4.31 17.38 -20.79
CA ASN A 59 -4.54 17.40 -22.24
C ASN A 59 -5.46 16.28 -22.73
N ASP A 60 -6.58 16.04 -22.01
CA ASP A 60 -7.52 14.95 -22.32
C ASP A 60 -6.89 13.53 -22.27
N GLN A 61 -5.84 13.36 -21.46
CA GLN A 61 -5.17 12.09 -21.26
C GLN A 61 -5.02 11.75 -19.78
N LEU A 62 -5.34 10.51 -19.42
CA LEU A 62 -5.08 9.96 -18.08
C LEU A 62 -3.66 9.41 -18.00
N LEU A 63 -2.83 10.08 -17.20
CA LEU A 63 -1.46 9.67 -16.91
C LEU A 63 -1.39 9.06 -15.51
N ILE A 64 -0.70 7.92 -15.42
CA ILE A 64 -0.49 7.20 -14.16
C ILE A 64 1.00 7.16 -13.87
N ARG A 65 1.44 7.71 -12.74
CA ARG A 65 2.86 7.70 -12.34
C ARG A 65 2.99 7.15 -10.93
N THR A 66 3.96 6.27 -10.70
CA THR A 66 4.31 5.85 -9.34
C THR A 66 5.26 6.90 -8.76
N ILE A 67 4.91 7.48 -7.61
CA ILE A 67 5.83 8.38 -6.88
C ILE A 67 6.67 7.55 -5.91
N ILE A 68 6.04 6.62 -5.18
CA ILE A 68 6.68 5.80 -4.15
C ILE A 68 6.18 4.36 -4.28
N GLU A 69 7.07 3.39 -4.17
CA GLU A 69 6.72 1.98 -3.96
C GLU A 69 7.60 1.42 -2.84
N LYS A 70 6.98 1.10 -1.70
CA LYS A 70 7.66 0.62 -0.47
C LYS A 70 7.02 -0.67 0.04
N ASN A 71 7.72 -1.41 0.88
CA ASN A 71 7.08 -2.51 1.61
C ASN A 71 6.02 -1.91 2.55
N ALA A 72 4.89 -2.60 2.67
CA ALA A 72 3.80 -2.17 3.52
C ALA A 72 4.24 -2.01 4.98
N LEU A 73 5.15 -2.86 5.46
CA LEU A 73 5.69 -2.76 6.81
C LEU A 73 6.50 -1.47 7.03
N ASP A 74 7.21 -0.98 6.01
CA ASP A 74 7.98 0.26 6.09
C ASP A 74 7.06 1.48 6.13
N VAL A 75 5.87 1.39 5.52
CA VAL A 75 4.86 2.46 5.49
C VAL A 75 4.02 2.46 6.77
N PHE A 76 3.45 1.31 7.14
CA PHE A 76 2.52 1.22 8.27
C PHE A 76 3.20 1.02 9.62
N LEU A 77 4.49 0.64 9.65
CA LEU A 77 5.31 0.42 10.84
C LEU A 77 4.73 -0.59 11.86
N ASN A 78 3.73 -1.37 11.43
CA ASN A 78 3.01 -2.32 12.27
C ASN A 78 2.57 -3.53 11.43
N SER A 79 3.01 -4.74 11.80
CA SER A 79 2.67 -5.96 11.06
C SER A 79 1.18 -6.31 11.09
N THR A 80 0.48 -5.98 12.17
CA THR A 80 -0.97 -6.18 12.28
C THR A 80 -1.71 -5.28 11.29
N ALA A 81 -1.31 -4.00 11.19
CA ALA A 81 -1.86 -3.08 10.20
C ALA A 81 -1.61 -3.56 8.76
N VAL A 82 -0.41 -4.11 8.48
CA VAL A 82 -0.10 -4.73 7.18
C VAL A 82 -1.01 -5.91 6.88
N ASP A 83 -1.22 -6.79 7.85
CA ASP A 83 -2.09 -7.96 7.69
C ASP A 83 -3.55 -7.53 7.46
N GLU A 84 -4.07 -6.55 8.19
CA GLU A 84 -5.41 -6.01 7.98
C GLU A 84 -5.59 -5.35 6.62
N VAL A 85 -4.60 -4.56 6.17
CA VAL A 85 -4.59 -3.96 4.82
C VAL A 85 -4.58 -5.04 3.74
N ARG A 86 -3.76 -6.08 3.91
CA ARG A 86 -3.71 -7.22 2.98
C ARG A 86 -5.04 -7.96 2.92
N ASP A 87 -5.63 -8.23 4.08
CA ASP A 87 -6.89 -8.96 4.18
C ASP A 87 -8.06 -8.13 3.63
N ALA A 88 -8.07 -6.81 3.86
CA ALA A 88 -9.00 -5.87 3.24
C ALA A 88 -8.82 -5.83 1.72
N ALA A 89 -7.58 -5.75 1.23
CA ALA A 89 -7.29 -5.81 -0.20
C ALA A 89 -7.77 -7.14 -0.82
N GLY A 90 -7.69 -8.25 -0.09
CA GLY A 90 -8.23 -9.54 -0.51
C GLY A 90 -9.75 -9.52 -0.76
N LYS A 91 -10.49 -8.62 -0.09
CA LYS A 91 -11.95 -8.49 -0.17
C LYS A 91 -12.43 -7.48 -1.22
N THR A 92 -11.52 -6.73 -1.86
CA THR A 92 -11.92 -5.80 -2.93
C THR A 92 -12.39 -6.55 -4.17
N THR A 93 -13.25 -5.90 -4.95
CA THR A 93 -13.84 -6.44 -6.17
C THR A 93 -13.67 -5.47 -7.33
N GLU A 94 -14.06 -5.86 -8.54
CA GLU A 94 -14.12 -4.92 -9.67
C GLU A 94 -15.10 -3.78 -9.39
N ALA A 95 -16.22 -4.06 -8.73
CA ALA A 95 -17.26 -3.08 -8.41
C ALA A 95 -16.87 -2.14 -7.26
N ASP A 96 -16.14 -2.66 -6.26
CA ASP A 96 -15.69 -1.91 -5.09
C ASP A 96 -14.17 -2.08 -4.89
N PRO A 97 -13.36 -1.18 -5.47
CA PRO A 97 -11.90 -1.27 -5.42
C PRO A 97 -11.31 -0.62 -4.16
N ILE A 98 -12.09 0.09 -3.34
CA ILE A 98 -11.61 0.75 -2.13
C ILE A 98 -11.44 -0.31 -1.03
N LEU A 99 -10.36 -0.25 -0.26
CA LEU A 99 -10.13 -1.21 0.81
C LEU A 99 -11.25 -1.10 1.87
N PRO A 100 -12.01 -2.18 2.17
CA PRO A 100 -13.12 -2.16 3.11
C PRO A 100 -12.62 -2.25 4.56
N LEU A 101 -12.03 -1.16 5.05
CA LEU A 101 -11.55 -1.01 6.42
C LEU A 101 -12.67 -0.51 7.35
N ALA A 102 -12.49 -0.65 8.66
CA ALA A 102 -13.42 -0.08 9.63
C ALA A 102 -13.41 1.46 9.56
N LYS A 103 -14.59 2.06 9.65
CA LYS A 103 -14.79 3.51 9.47
C LYS A 103 -13.86 4.34 10.36
N ASP A 104 -13.79 3.97 11.63
CA ASP A 104 -13.04 4.73 12.63
C ASP A 104 -11.52 4.52 12.52
N ASP A 105 -11.09 3.51 11.76
CA ASP A 105 -9.68 3.15 11.62
C ASP A 105 -9.01 3.72 10.36
N TYR A 106 -9.78 4.22 9.38
CA TYR A 106 -9.22 4.71 8.11
C TYR A 106 -8.09 5.73 8.29
N TRP A 107 -8.22 6.62 9.29
CA TRP A 107 -7.17 7.60 9.57
C TRP A 107 -5.84 6.93 9.93
N PHE A 108 -5.84 5.84 10.71
CA PHE A 108 -4.60 5.13 11.08
C PHE A 108 -3.91 4.47 9.88
N TYR A 109 -4.66 4.14 8.82
CA TYR A 109 -4.11 3.58 7.59
C TYR A 109 -3.69 4.65 6.57
N LEU A 110 -4.39 5.77 6.52
CA LEU A 110 -4.13 6.86 5.58
C LEU A 110 -3.02 7.80 6.08
N ASN A 111 -2.92 8.02 7.39
CA ASN A 111 -1.93 8.94 7.96
C ASN A 111 -0.48 8.52 7.73
N PRO A 112 -0.09 7.22 7.84
CA PRO A 112 1.27 6.81 7.50
C PRO A 112 1.62 7.04 6.02
N VAL A 113 0.66 6.82 5.11
CA VAL A 113 0.82 7.13 3.68
C VAL A 113 0.96 8.64 3.45
N LEU A 114 0.19 9.45 4.17
CA LEU A 114 0.33 10.90 4.15
C LEU A 114 1.73 11.32 4.60
N ASN A 115 2.24 10.76 5.70
CA ASN A 115 3.58 11.07 6.22
C ASN A 115 4.66 10.74 5.19
N GLU A 116 4.56 9.59 4.52
CA GLU A 116 5.46 9.19 3.43
C GLU A 116 5.49 10.22 2.29
N ILE A 117 4.32 10.76 1.91
CA ILE A 117 4.21 11.82 0.90
C ILE A 117 4.80 13.13 1.45
N SER A 118 4.45 13.52 2.68
CA SER A 118 4.95 14.76 3.29
C SER A 118 6.47 14.77 3.46
N GLU A 119 7.07 13.64 3.82
CA GLU A 119 8.52 13.49 3.90
C GLU A 119 9.16 13.66 2.51
N HIS A 120 8.59 13.01 1.48
CA HIS A 120 9.08 13.08 0.11
C HIS A 120 9.06 14.50 -0.47
N PHE A 121 8.06 15.31 -0.09
CA PHE A 121 7.90 16.71 -0.53
C PHE A 121 8.31 17.75 0.52
N SER A 122 9.09 17.35 1.53
CA SER A 122 9.51 18.21 2.65
C SER A 122 10.27 19.48 2.21
N LYS A 123 11.03 19.42 1.11
CA LYS A 123 11.77 20.58 0.58
C LYS A 123 10.85 21.77 0.26
N GLY A 124 9.73 21.53 -0.43
CA GLY A 124 8.80 22.62 -0.78
C GLY A 124 8.09 23.19 0.44
N GLN A 125 7.86 22.37 1.47
CA GLN A 125 7.34 22.85 2.75
C GLN A 125 8.32 23.80 3.46
N LEU A 126 9.62 23.48 3.42
CA LEU A 126 10.66 24.37 3.95
C LEU A 126 10.76 25.67 3.15
N GLN A 127 10.68 25.60 1.81
CA GLN A 127 10.66 26.79 0.96
C GLN A 127 9.51 27.73 1.34
N ARG A 128 8.31 27.19 1.52
CA ARG A 128 7.16 27.95 2.00
C ARG A 128 7.42 28.57 3.37
N ALA A 129 7.95 27.81 4.33
CA ALA A 129 8.24 28.29 5.68
C ALA A 129 9.27 29.45 5.67
N MET A 130 10.18 29.45 4.70
CA MET A 130 11.19 30.49 4.50
C MET A 130 10.69 31.68 3.67
N GLY A 131 9.42 31.69 3.25
CA GLY A 131 8.85 32.74 2.39
C GLY A 131 9.44 32.75 0.97
N MET A 132 10.05 31.65 0.53
CA MET A 132 10.56 31.51 -0.83
C MET A 132 9.39 31.25 -1.79
N PRO A 133 9.53 31.56 -3.10
CA PRO A 133 8.53 31.17 -4.09
C PRO A 133 8.25 29.67 -4.05
N PHE A 134 6.98 29.30 -4.00
CA PHE A 134 6.51 27.91 -4.00
C PHE A 134 5.18 27.81 -4.75
N THR A 135 4.85 26.60 -5.20
CA THR A 135 3.50 26.23 -5.66
C THR A 135 2.87 25.31 -4.63
N ARG A 136 1.58 25.47 -4.37
CA ARG A 136 0.82 24.57 -3.49
C ARG A 136 -0.35 23.96 -4.23
N GLU A 137 -0.60 22.69 -3.96
CA GLU A 137 -1.78 21.99 -4.46
C GLU A 137 -2.29 20.99 -3.42
N THR A 138 -3.61 20.77 -3.39
CA THR A 138 -4.25 19.80 -2.50
C THR A 138 -4.65 18.54 -3.26
N PHE A 139 -4.22 17.40 -2.74
CA PHE A 139 -4.53 16.09 -3.27
C PHE A 139 -5.34 15.26 -2.27
N LEU A 140 -6.09 14.31 -2.78
CA LEU A 140 -6.76 13.27 -2.02
C LEU A 140 -5.95 11.98 -2.10
N ILE A 141 -5.80 11.31 -0.96
CA ILE A 141 -5.25 9.96 -0.84
C ILE A 141 -6.39 9.00 -0.54
N CYS A 142 -6.46 7.88 -1.25
CA CYS A 142 -7.36 6.76 -0.97
C CYS A 142 -6.65 5.42 -1.15
N LEU A 143 -6.89 4.45 -0.26
CA LEU A 143 -6.36 3.10 -0.39
C LEU A 143 -7.27 2.22 -1.24
N THR A 144 -6.72 1.65 -2.32
CA THR A 144 -7.43 0.82 -3.29
C THR A 144 -6.67 -0.46 -3.62
N ASN A 145 -7.38 -1.45 -4.15
CA ASN A 145 -6.82 -2.62 -4.80
C ASN A 145 -7.69 -3.00 -6.01
N GLU A 146 -7.25 -2.59 -7.20
CA GLU A 146 -7.92 -2.84 -8.46
C GLU A 146 -7.89 -4.34 -8.82
N CYS A 147 -9.06 -4.92 -9.07
CA CYS A 147 -9.25 -6.36 -9.29
C CYS A 147 -9.76 -6.73 -10.70
N ALA A 148 -9.78 -5.79 -11.65
CA ALA A 148 -10.33 -6.04 -12.98
C ALA A 148 -9.57 -7.15 -13.72
N GLY A 149 -10.28 -8.03 -14.41
CA GLY A 149 -9.71 -9.23 -15.07
C GLY A 149 -8.57 -8.98 -16.06
N THR A 150 -8.38 -7.74 -16.54
CA THR A 150 -7.23 -7.34 -17.39
C THR A 150 -5.97 -6.97 -16.60
N VAL A 151 -6.10 -6.76 -15.28
CA VAL A 151 -5.01 -6.40 -14.37
C VAL A 151 -4.20 -7.65 -14.02
N ARG A 152 -3.01 -7.75 -14.62
CA ARG A 152 -2.09 -8.88 -14.43
C ARG A 152 -1.52 -9.02 -13.00
N THR A 153 -1.69 -7.98 -12.17
CA THR A 153 -1.02 -7.84 -10.87
C THR A 153 -1.88 -7.07 -9.88
N ARG A 154 -2.27 -7.71 -8.77
CA ARG A 154 -2.96 -7.05 -7.66
C ARG A 154 -1.95 -6.42 -6.72
N LYS A 155 -2.17 -5.15 -6.36
CA LYS A 155 -1.30 -4.36 -5.49
C LYS A 155 -2.17 -3.43 -4.66
N VAL A 156 -1.80 -3.24 -3.39
CA VAL A 156 -2.35 -2.16 -2.57
C VAL A 156 -1.81 -0.84 -3.11
N ARG A 157 -2.73 0.07 -3.47
CA ARG A 157 -2.39 1.38 -4.01
C ARG A 157 -2.92 2.48 -3.13
N ALA A 158 -2.08 3.43 -2.80
CA ALA A 158 -2.52 4.74 -2.36
C ALA A 158 -2.67 5.62 -3.61
N MET A 159 -3.91 5.83 -4.03
CA MET A 159 -4.22 6.71 -5.15
C MET A 159 -4.17 8.16 -4.70
N LEU A 160 -3.21 8.90 -5.26
CA LEU A 160 -3.07 10.33 -5.13
C LEU A 160 -3.69 11.00 -6.36
N VAL A 161 -4.64 11.89 -6.14
CA VAL A 161 -5.36 12.61 -7.20
C VAL A 161 -5.66 14.03 -6.74
N LYS A 162 -5.53 15.00 -7.64
CA LYS A 162 -5.82 16.40 -7.30
C LYS A 162 -7.29 16.53 -6.91
N LYS A 163 -7.58 17.20 -5.80
CA LYS A 163 -8.91 17.19 -5.18
C LYS A 163 -9.99 17.78 -6.09
N ASP A 164 -9.70 18.92 -6.70
CA ASP A 164 -10.53 19.59 -7.69
C ASP A 164 -10.79 18.69 -8.91
N VAL A 165 -9.78 17.99 -9.41
CA VAL A 165 -9.91 17.07 -10.56
C VAL A 165 -10.80 15.88 -10.24
N LEU A 166 -10.63 15.24 -9.08
CA LEU A 166 -11.46 14.08 -8.70
C LEU A 166 -12.94 14.48 -8.55
N LEU A 167 -13.21 15.68 -8.03
CA LEU A 167 -14.57 16.16 -7.85
C LEU A 167 -15.24 16.59 -9.16
N ASN A 168 -14.45 16.89 -10.19
CA ASN A 168 -14.89 17.40 -11.49
C ASN A 168 -14.39 16.53 -12.64
N LEU A 169 -14.42 15.20 -12.48
CA LEU A 169 -14.09 14.29 -13.58
C LEU A 169 -15.05 14.49 -14.76
N PRO A 170 -14.56 14.50 -16.01
CA PRO A 170 -15.43 14.50 -17.18
C PRO A 170 -16.33 13.25 -17.22
N GLU A 171 -17.50 13.38 -17.85
CA GLU A 171 -18.41 12.25 -18.06
C GLU A 171 -17.83 11.25 -19.07
N GLU A 172 -17.20 11.77 -20.12
CA GLU A 172 -16.54 10.96 -21.15
C GLU A 172 -15.13 10.52 -20.71
N PRO A 173 -14.71 9.29 -21.06
CA PRO A 173 -13.38 8.80 -20.72
C PRO A 173 -12.31 9.56 -21.51
N PRO A 174 -11.20 9.96 -20.86
CA PRO A 174 -10.07 10.57 -21.55
C PRO A 174 -9.31 9.54 -22.38
N LYS A 175 -8.32 10.01 -23.14
CA LYS A 175 -7.35 9.12 -23.81
C LYS A 175 -6.52 8.38 -22.76
N PHE A 176 -6.20 7.13 -23.07
CA PHE A 176 -5.41 6.26 -22.21
C PHE A 176 -4.01 6.03 -22.81
N GLU A 177 -2.96 6.08 -22.00
CA GLU A 177 -1.61 5.66 -22.43
C GLU A 177 -1.57 4.17 -22.80
N HIS A 178 -2.36 3.35 -22.10
CA HIS A 178 -2.50 1.91 -22.32
C HIS A 178 -3.96 1.48 -22.12
N GLU A 179 -4.44 0.49 -22.87
CA GLU A 179 -5.85 0.02 -22.79
C GLU A 179 -6.28 -0.38 -21.37
N ASN A 180 -5.36 -0.93 -20.57
CA ASN A 180 -5.63 -1.32 -19.19
C ASN A 180 -5.85 -0.12 -18.24
N HIS A 181 -5.50 1.12 -18.62
CA HIS A 181 -5.81 2.32 -17.84
C HIS A 181 -7.30 2.63 -17.80
N LYS A 182 -8.13 1.99 -18.64
CA LYS A 182 -9.59 2.04 -18.51
C LYS A 182 -10.06 1.63 -17.11
N THR A 183 -9.45 0.59 -16.52
CA THR A 183 -9.74 0.16 -15.15
C THR A 183 -9.47 1.28 -14.14
N ARG A 184 -8.40 2.05 -14.36
CA ARG A 184 -8.05 3.18 -13.51
C ARG A 184 -9.09 4.28 -13.61
N TRP A 185 -9.55 4.57 -14.82
CA TRP A 185 -10.61 5.56 -15.05
C TRP A 185 -11.90 5.19 -14.31
N GLU A 186 -12.36 3.95 -14.45
CA GLU A 186 -13.54 3.44 -13.74
C GLU A 186 -13.36 3.50 -12.21
N THR A 187 -12.14 3.24 -11.75
CA THR A 187 -11.78 3.37 -10.33
C THR A 187 -11.86 4.82 -9.87
N LEU A 188 -11.33 5.78 -10.64
CA LEU A 188 -11.42 7.21 -10.33
C LEU A 188 -12.87 7.70 -10.24
N GLN A 189 -13.75 7.25 -11.13
CA GLN A 189 -15.18 7.56 -11.06
C GLN A 189 -15.80 7.04 -9.75
N LYS A 190 -15.50 5.79 -9.37
CA LYS A 190 -15.96 5.22 -8.08
C LYS A 190 -15.41 5.97 -6.88
N LEU A 191 -14.17 6.43 -6.94
CA LEU A 191 -13.55 7.23 -5.88
C LEU A 191 -14.25 8.59 -5.75
N ALA A 192 -14.58 9.26 -6.86
CA ALA A 192 -15.32 10.51 -6.86
C ALA A 192 -16.71 10.36 -6.20
N ASP A 193 -17.42 9.28 -6.52
CA ASP A 193 -18.70 8.96 -5.90
C ASP A 193 -18.57 8.57 -4.43
N SER A 194 -17.54 7.81 -4.08
CA SER A 194 -17.31 7.39 -2.70
C SER A 194 -16.92 8.57 -1.82
N TYR A 195 -16.11 9.51 -2.31
CA TYR A 195 -15.73 10.69 -1.54
C TYR A 195 -16.96 11.52 -1.11
N LYS A 196 -17.96 11.65 -1.98
CA LYS A 196 -19.23 12.34 -1.66
C LYS A 196 -20.03 11.62 -0.56
N LYS A 197 -19.96 10.30 -0.48
CA LYS A 197 -20.76 9.46 0.43
C LYS A 197 -20.03 9.09 1.74
N LYS A 198 -18.73 8.88 1.65
CA LYS A 198 -17.85 8.30 2.67
C LYS A 198 -16.50 9.04 2.67
N PRO A 199 -16.48 10.36 2.97
CA PRO A 199 -15.25 11.15 2.90
C PRO A 199 -14.15 10.66 3.86
N TYR A 200 -14.52 9.93 4.92
CA TYR A 200 -13.58 9.33 5.87
C TYR A 200 -12.65 8.27 5.24
N GLN A 201 -12.96 7.76 4.04
CA GLN A 201 -12.08 6.83 3.30
C GLN A 201 -10.91 7.54 2.61
N PHE A 202 -10.82 8.86 2.77
CA PHE A 202 -9.85 9.72 2.13
C PHE A 202 -9.19 10.63 3.16
N ILE A 203 -7.97 11.05 2.85
CA ILE A 203 -7.29 12.12 3.59
C ILE A 203 -6.77 13.15 2.60
N ASP A 204 -6.91 14.42 2.96
CA ASP A 204 -6.34 15.54 2.21
C ASP A 204 -4.83 15.62 2.51
N VAL A 205 -4.01 15.83 1.48
CA VAL A 205 -2.59 16.17 1.62
C VAL A 205 -2.28 17.41 0.81
N GLU A 206 -1.64 18.40 1.44
CA GLU A 206 -1.13 19.58 0.76
C GLU A 206 0.33 19.33 0.36
N ILE A 207 0.64 19.49 -0.92
CA ILE A 207 1.98 19.35 -1.45
C ILE A 207 2.48 20.73 -1.88
N CYS A 208 3.67 21.11 -1.40
CA CYS A 208 4.38 22.31 -1.81
C CYS A 208 5.60 21.91 -2.65
N LEU A 209 5.90 22.67 -3.71
CA LEU A 209 7.07 22.52 -4.60
C LEU A 209 7.75 23.87 -4.85
#